data_AF-A0A8S4BPJ9-F1
#
_entry.id   AF-A0A8S4BPJ9-F1
#
_cell.length_a   1.000
_cell.length_b   1.000
_cell.length_c   1.000
_cell.angle_alpha   90.00
_cell.angle_beta   90.00
_cell.angle_gamma   90.00
#
_symmetry.space_group_name_H-M   'P 1'
#
loop_
_entity.id
_entity.type
_entity.pdbx_description
1 polymer ?
#
loop_
_entity_poly.entity_id
_entity_poly.type
_entity_poly.pdbx_seq_one_letter_code
_entity_poly.pdbx_strand_id
1 'polypeptide(L)'
;MRDLTHLSNLGSLSNLTMFYNALLSVTAFMFCLSLFLVHRASVLQSDFRKLQGDIILQLNQQRSEGVSGKMARMSKTREDMKPSVFQRAQSSLKISSRRVKREQSSCRPPTSFLQLRANTNKQPDRRGNITVIPWTVSVQRGNAISQRENRIVVQEDGYYLVFGQVLFESPSTVMGYVIRSWSSTKAGKTSELLRCLQQMPVEALHSNTCYTAGAAQLLQGDELELVIPFGPNTLISMEDDSTFFGVIQLN
;
A
#
# COMPACT_ATOMS: atom_id res chain seq x y z
N MET A 1 -18.52 40.68 67.19
CA MET A 1 -18.12 39.32 66.78
C MET A 1 -19.21 38.65 65.94
N ARG A 2 -19.66 39.29 64.84
CA ARG A 2 -20.71 38.75 63.93
C ARG A 2 -20.45 39.02 62.44
N ASP A 3 -19.22 39.36 62.03
CA ASP A 3 -18.92 39.71 60.62
C ASP A 3 -18.01 38.72 59.87
N LEU A 4 -17.45 37.68 60.51
CA LEU A 4 -16.53 36.75 59.81
C LEU A 4 -17.22 35.55 59.15
N THR A 5 -18.46 35.21 59.51
CA THR A 5 -19.17 34.04 58.96
C THR A 5 -19.86 34.33 57.62
N HIS A 6 -20.09 35.59 57.27
CA HIS A 6 -20.74 35.96 56.00
C HIS A 6 -19.75 36.05 54.83
N LEU A 7 -18.47 36.35 55.11
CA LEU A 7 -17.40 36.45 54.10
C LEU A 7 -16.87 35.07 53.64
N SER A 8 -16.86 34.06 54.52
CA SER A 8 -16.43 32.69 54.16
C SER A 8 -17.43 31.98 53.23
N ASN A 9 -18.74 32.22 53.41
CA ASN A 9 -19.78 31.65 52.55
C ASN A 9 -19.81 32.29 51.15
N LEU A 10 -19.45 33.57 51.03
CA LEU A 10 -19.42 34.27 49.73
C LEU A 10 -18.25 33.79 48.86
N GLY A 11 -17.08 33.55 49.46
CA GLY A 11 -15.91 32.99 48.76
C GLY A 11 -16.08 31.52 48.34
N SER A 12 -16.83 30.72 49.12
CA SER A 12 -17.18 29.35 48.75
C SER A 12 -18.13 29.29 47.55
N LEU A 13 -19.10 30.22 47.49
CA LEU A 13 -20.06 30.30 46.38
C LEU A 13 -19.42 30.83 45.09
N SER A 14 -18.49 31.79 45.19
CA SER A 14 -17.73 32.29 44.04
C SER A 14 -16.79 31.23 43.46
N ASN A 15 -16.17 30.40 44.30
CA ASN A 15 -15.33 29.31 43.84
C ASN A 15 -16.17 28.21 43.18
N LEU A 16 -17.32 27.86 43.75
CA LEU A 16 -18.23 26.86 43.17
C LEU A 16 -18.76 27.29 41.80
N THR A 17 -19.12 28.57 41.64
CA THR A 17 -19.55 29.14 40.36
C THR A 17 -18.40 29.19 39.34
N MET A 18 -17.18 29.48 39.77
CA MET A 18 -15.98 29.40 38.91
C MET A 18 -15.72 27.98 38.40
N PHE A 19 -15.79 26.97 39.29
CA PHE A 19 -15.63 25.56 38.91
C PHE A 19 -16.74 25.09 37.96
N TYR A 20 -17.98 25.50 38.20
CA TYR A 20 -19.10 25.17 37.33
C TYR A 20 -18.93 25.78 35.92
N ASN A 21 -18.52 27.05 35.83
CA ASN A 21 -18.26 27.71 34.56
C ASN A 21 -17.06 27.09 33.80
N ALA A 22 -16.00 26.71 34.52
CA ALA A 22 -14.86 26.01 33.93
C ALA A 22 -15.26 24.62 33.38
N LEU A 23 -16.05 23.86 34.14
CA LEU A 23 -16.56 22.56 33.71
C LEU A 23 -17.50 22.69 32.50
N LEU A 24 -18.35 23.71 32.48
CA LEU A 24 -19.22 24.01 31.35
C LEU A 24 -18.41 24.39 30.10
N SER A 25 -17.34 25.17 30.26
CA SER A 25 -16.44 25.54 29.17
C SER A 25 -15.70 24.33 28.58
N VAL A 26 -15.17 23.45 29.44
CA VAL A 26 -14.48 22.23 29.01
C VAL A 26 -15.44 21.28 28.30
N THR A 27 -16.66 21.09 28.82
CA THR A 27 -17.66 20.22 28.17
C THR A 27 -18.09 20.77 26.82
N ALA A 28 -18.29 22.09 26.70
CA ALA A 28 -18.57 22.74 25.41
C ALA A 28 -17.42 22.56 24.41
N PHE A 29 -16.17 22.73 24.84
CA PHE A 29 -15.00 22.54 23.98
C PHE A 29 -14.87 21.10 23.50
N MET A 30 -15.03 20.12 24.40
CA MET A 30 -14.99 18.70 24.04
C MET A 30 -16.12 18.31 23.09
N PHE A 31 -17.31 18.90 23.26
CA PHE A 31 -18.43 18.71 22.33
C PHE A 31 -18.12 19.29 20.94
N CYS A 32 -17.55 20.50 20.87
CA CYS A 32 -17.12 21.12 19.62
C CYS A 32 -16.04 20.28 18.90
N LEU A 33 -15.05 19.77 19.63
CA LEU A 33 -14.04 18.88 19.06
C LEU A 33 -14.66 17.58 18.54
N SER A 34 -15.61 17.01 19.28
CA SER A 34 -16.31 15.79 18.85
C SER A 34 -17.08 16.01 17.56
N LEU A 35 -17.82 17.13 17.45
CA LEU A 35 -18.52 17.50 16.21
C LEU A 35 -17.55 17.72 15.05
N PHE A 36 -16.42 18.37 15.29
CA PHE A 36 -15.38 18.57 14.28
C PHE A 36 -14.80 17.24 13.78
N LEU A 37 -14.50 16.31 14.69
CA LEU A 37 -14.01 14.97 14.35
C LEU A 37 -15.05 14.18 13.56
N VAL A 38 -16.32 14.22 13.97
CA VAL A 38 -17.43 13.57 13.23
C VAL A 38 -17.59 14.18 11.83
N HIS A 39 -17.51 15.51 11.70
CA HIS A 39 -17.56 16.18 10.39
C HIS A 39 -16.40 15.73 9.50
N ARG A 40 -15.17 15.73 10.02
CA ARG A 40 -13.99 15.26 9.26
C ARG A 40 -14.11 13.80 8.85
N ALA A 41 -14.59 12.93 9.73
CA ALA A 41 -14.83 11.52 9.44
C ALA A 41 -15.93 11.34 8.38
N SER A 42 -17.00 12.12 8.44
CA SER A 42 -18.10 12.10 7.46
C SER A 42 -17.64 12.54 6.06
N VAL A 43 -16.86 13.63 5.99
CA VAL A 43 -16.25 14.09 4.73
C VAL A 43 -15.33 13.01 4.15
N LEU A 44 -14.46 12.42 4.97
CA LEU A 44 -13.57 11.34 4.54
C LEU A 44 -14.35 10.11 4.05
N GLN A 45 -15.45 9.75 4.72
CA GLN A 45 -16.32 8.66 4.31
C GLN A 45 -17.07 8.97 3.00
N SER A 46 -17.44 10.24 2.77
CA SER A 46 -18.00 10.70 1.50
C SER A 46 -17.00 10.58 0.37
N ASP A 47 -15.75 11.04 0.59
CA ASP A 47 -14.68 10.95 -0.41
C ASP A 47 -14.35 9.50 -0.74
N PHE A 48 -14.32 8.62 0.25
CA PHE A 48 -14.13 7.17 0.03
C PHE A 48 -15.27 6.58 -0.82
N ARG A 49 -16.53 6.90 -0.51
CA ARG A 49 -17.69 6.44 -1.30
C ARG A 49 -17.65 6.95 -2.73
N LYS A 50 -17.25 8.21 -2.92
CA LYS A 50 -17.08 8.80 -4.26
C LYS A 50 -16.00 8.08 -5.05
N LEU A 51 -14.83 7.84 -4.44
CA LEU A 51 -13.73 7.13 -5.08
C LEU A 51 -14.11 5.69 -5.43
N GLN A 52 -14.83 5.00 -4.55
CA GLN A 52 -15.36 3.66 -4.82
C GLN A 52 -16.36 3.66 -5.98
N GLY A 53 -17.22 4.69 -6.07
CA GLY A 53 -18.15 4.89 -7.19
C GLY A 53 -17.43 5.13 -8.52
N ASP A 54 -16.39 5.97 -8.52
CA ASP A 54 -15.58 6.29 -9.69
C ASP A 54 -14.84 5.04 -10.22
N ILE A 55 -14.31 4.20 -9.32
CA ILE A 55 -13.67 2.92 -9.67
C ILE A 55 -14.66 1.96 -10.31
N ILE A 56 -15.88 1.82 -9.76
CA ILE A 56 -16.93 0.94 -10.31
C ILE A 56 -17.40 1.44 -11.68
N LEU A 57 -17.53 2.76 -11.86
CA LEU A 57 -17.89 3.36 -13.14
C LEU A 57 -16.82 3.11 -14.21
N GLN A 58 -15.53 3.28 -13.88
CA GLN A 58 -14.45 2.98 -14.83
C GLN A 58 -14.41 1.50 -15.23
N LEU A 59 -14.62 0.58 -14.28
CA LEU A 59 -14.69 -0.85 -14.56
C LEU A 59 -15.87 -1.22 -15.48
N ASN A 60 -17.01 -0.54 -15.33
CA ASN A 60 -18.18 -0.74 -16.19
C ASN A 60 -18.04 -0.07 -17.56
N GLN A 61 -17.36 1.08 -17.63
CA GLN A 61 -17.12 1.80 -18.88
C GLN A 61 -16.11 1.04 -19.77
N GLN A 62 -15.05 0.47 -19.19
CA GLN A 62 -14.15 -0.45 -19.89
C GLN A 62 -14.85 -1.73 -20.40
N ARG A 63 -15.97 -2.13 -19.77
CA ARG A 63 -16.77 -3.29 -20.21
C ARG A 63 -17.74 -2.96 -21.34
N SER A 64 -18.15 -1.70 -21.50
CA SER A 64 -19.17 -1.29 -22.46
C SER A 64 -18.61 -0.82 -23.82
N GLU A 65 -17.34 -0.38 -23.89
CA GLU A 65 -16.74 0.08 -25.15
C GLU A 65 -16.22 -1.06 -26.06
N GLY A 66 -16.34 -2.32 -25.62
CA GLY A 66 -15.87 -3.50 -26.37
C GLY A 66 -16.89 -4.18 -27.29
N VAL A 67 -18.12 -3.68 -27.43
CA VAL A 67 -19.16 -4.35 -28.24
C VAL A 67 -19.89 -3.38 -29.16
N SER A 68 -19.26 -3.07 -30.29
CA SER A 68 -19.96 -2.56 -31.47
C SER A 68 -19.35 -3.21 -32.72
N GLY A 69 -20.10 -4.11 -33.36
CA GLY A 69 -19.67 -4.68 -34.64
C GLY A 69 -20.29 -6.03 -35.02
N LYS A 70 -21.49 -5.97 -35.60
CA LYS A 70 -22.04 -6.87 -36.65
C LYS A 70 -22.53 -8.30 -36.28
N MET A 71 -23.85 -8.41 -36.32
CA MET A 71 -24.68 -9.60 -36.60
C MET A 71 -24.30 -10.32 -37.91
N ALA A 72 -24.27 -11.66 -37.88
CA ALA A 72 -24.59 -12.52 -39.03
C ALA A 72 -24.98 -13.96 -38.61
N ARG A 73 -26.30 -14.21 -38.65
CA ARG A 73 -27.11 -15.40 -39.00
C ARG A 73 -26.56 -16.85 -39.04
N MET A 74 -27.48 -17.74 -38.57
CA MET A 74 -27.82 -19.14 -38.97
C MET A 74 -26.76 -20.25 -38.72
N SER A 75 -27.06 -21.52 -38.40
CA SER A 75 -28.27 -22.38 -38.32
C SER A 75 -27.85 -23.69 -37.60
N LYS A 76 -28.54 -24.13 -36.53
CA LYS A 76 -29.56 -25.20 -36.45
C LYS A 76 -29.12 -26.62 -36.92
N THR A 77 -29.12 -27.60 -35.99
CA THR A 77 -29.55 -29.02 -36.10
C THR A 77 -29.55 -29.59 -34.65
N ARG A 78 -30.70 -29.79 -33.94
CA ARG A 78 -31.54 -31.02 -33.79
C ARG A 78 -30.73 -32.28 -33.38
N GLU A 79 -31.12 -33.18 -32.47
CA GLU A 79 -32.27 -33.43 -31.59
C GLU A 79 -31.83 -34.58 -30.61
N ASP A 80 -32.09 -34.47 -29.30
CA ASP A 80 -32.99 -35.34 -28.49
C ASP A 80 -32.37 -36.57 -27.79
N MET A 81 -32.41 -36.60 -26.44
CA MET A 81 -32.89 -37.73 -25.62
C MET A 81 -33.05 -37.30 -24.13
N LYS A 82 -34.19 -37.66 -23.53
CA LYS A 82 -34.74 -37.20 -22.23
C LYS A 82 -34.36 -38.16 -21.05
N PRO A 83 -34.89 -38.02 -19.80
CA PRO A 83 -34.13 -37.68 -18.60
C PRO A 83 -34.02 -38.82 -17.56
N SER A 84 -33.11 -38.71 -16.58
CA SER A 84 -33.22 -39.46 -15.32
C SER A 84 -32.78 -38.62 -14.13
N VAL A 85 -33.69 -38.54 -13.17
CA VAL A 85 -33.60 -37.89 -11.87
C VAL A 85 -32.65 -38.68 -10.97
N PHE A 86 -31.62 -38.05 -10.39
CA PHE A 86 -31.28 -38.19 -8.97
C PHE A 86 -30.29 -37.10 -8.54
N GLN A 87 -30.65 -36.40 -7.48
CA GLN A 87 -29.96 -35.25 -6.89
C GLN A 87 -28.61 -35.64 -6.28
N ARG A 88 -27.57 -34.81 -6.51
CA ARG A 88 -26.64 -34.42 -5.45
C ARG A 88 -25.96 -33.10 -5.81
N ALA A 89 -26.39 -32.03 -5.13
CA ALA A 89 -25.77 -30.72 -5.22
C ALA A 89 -24.38 -30.77 -4.57
N GLN A 90 -23.33 -30.80 -5.40
CA GLN A 90 -21.99 -30.37 -5.05
C GLN A 90 -21.51 -29.51 -6.22
N SER A 91 -21.77 -28.20 -6.13
CA SER A 91 -21.25 -27.23 -7.10
C SER A 91 -19.76 -27.05 -6.86
N SER A 92 -18.94 -27.96 -7.40
CA SER A 92 -17.55 -27.68 -7.71
C SER A 92 -17.55 -26.59 -8.78
N LEU A 93 -17.24 -25.35 -8.42
CA LEU A 93 -16.94 -24.31 -9.39
C LEU A 93 -15.59 -24.66 -10.06
N LYS A 94 -15.62 -25.63 -10.98
CA LYS A 94 -14.60 -25.78 -12.01
C LYS A 94 -14.76 -24.60 -12.95
N ILE A 95 -14.11 -23.50 -12.59
CA ILE A 95 -13.86 -22.40 -13.51
C ILE A 95 -12.93 -22.95 -14.57
N SER A 96 -13.51 -23.51 -15.63
CA SER A 96 -12.84 -23.74 -16.89
C SER A 96 -12.48 -22.36 -17.44
N SER A 97 -11.32 -21.83 -17.05
CA SER A 97 -10.72 -20.71 -17.74
C SER A 97 -10.34 -21.21 -19.13
N ARG A 98 -11.23 -21.02 -20.11
CA ARG A 98 -10.82 -21.00 -21.52
C ARG A 98 -9.80 -19.88 -21.60
N ARG A 99 -8.51 -20.26 -21.59
CA ARG A 99 -7.38 -19.38 -21.82
C ARG A 99 -7.55 -18.86 -23.24
N VAL A 100 -8.23 -17.72 -23.37
CA VAL A 100 -8.24 -16.96 -24.62
C VAL A 100 -6.78 -16.65 -24.87
N LYS A 101 -6.22 -17.28 -25.91
CA LYS A 101 -4.93 -16.89 -26.47
C LYS A 101 -5.13 -15.46 -26.94
N ARG A 102 -4.87 -14.48 -26.06
CA ARG A 102 -4.69 -13.09 -26.48
C ARG A 102 -3.65 -13.15 -27.59
N GLU A 103 -4.02 -12.68 -28.77
CA GLU A 103 -3.03 -12.41 -29.80
C GLU A 103 -1.93 -11.58 -29.15
N GLN A 104 -0.69 -12.01 -29.38
CA GLN A 104 0.50 -11.39 -28.85
C GLN A 104 0.65 -10.04 -29.54
N SER A 105 -0.10 -9.05 -29.07
CA SER A 105 0.04 -7.65 -29.46
C SER A 105 1.42 -7.21 -28.98
N SER A 106 2.45 -7.48 -29.80
CA SER A 106 3.82 -7.00 -29.66
C SER A 106 4.17 -6.58 -28.22
N CYS A 107 4.17 -7.51 -27.26
CA CYS A 107 4.73 -7.25 -25.94
C CYS A 107 6.23 -7.12 -26.18
N ARG A 108 6.67 -5.90 -26.53
CA ARG A 108 8.09 -5.57 -26.59
C ARG A 108 8.62 -5.86 -25.18
N PRO A 109 9.65 -6.71 -25.04
CA PRO A 109 10.24 -6.96 -23.75
C PRO A 109 10.62 -5.60 -23.12
N PRO A 110 10.55 -5.46 -21.79
CA PRO A 110 11.01 -4.27 -21.13
C PRO A 110 12.41 -3.92 -21.62
N THR A 111 12.60 -2.67 -22.03
CA THR A 111 13.85 -2.18 -22.59
C THR A 111 14.96 -2.19 -21.55
N SER A 112 14.60 -1.85 -20.30
CA SER A 112 15.53 -1.79 -19.18
C SER A 112 14.91 -2.36 -17.90
N PHE A 113 15.70 -3.10 -17.12
CA PHE A 113 15.32 -3.53 -15.77
C PHE A 113 16.55 -3.71 -14.88
N LEU A 114 16.36 -3.56 -13.57
CA LEU A 114 17.37 -3.79 -12.55
C LEU A 114 16.70 -4.49 -11.36
N GLN A 115 17.29 -5.58 -10.89
CA GLN A 115 16.91 -6.23 -9.65
C GLN A 115 18.12 -6.34 -8.72
N LEU A 116 17.91 -5.93 -7.49
CA LEU A 116 18.82 -6.04 -6.37
C LEU A 116 18.37 -7.18 -5.46
N ARG A 117 19.35 -7.87 -4.87
CA ARG A 117 19.16 -8.86 -3.81
C ARG A 117 19.89 -8.42 -2.55
N ALA A 118 19.43 -8.87 -1.40
CA ALA A 118 20.12 -8.64 -0.13
C ALA A 118 21.57 -9.12 -0.20
N ASN A 119 22.50 -8.36 0.38
CA ASN A 119 23.91 -8.72 0.44
C ASN A 119 24.18 -9.56 1.68
N THR A 120 24.30 -10.88 1.51
CA THR A 120 24.58 -11.84 2.58
C THR A 120 25.89 -11.59 3.34
N ASN A 121 26.83 -10.85 2.75
CA ASN A 121 28.12 -10.53 3.38
C ASN A 121 28.07 -9.27 4.26
N LYS A 122 26.92 -8.59 4.35
CA LYS A 122 26.77 -7.34 5.11
C LYS A 122 25.53 -7.41 5.99
N GLN A 123 25.65 -6.89 7.21
CA GLN A 123 24.51 -6.73 8.10
C GLN A 123 23.68 -5.49 7.70
N PRO A 124 22.36 -5.48 7.95
CA PRO A 124 21.52 -4.30 7.80
C PRO A 124 22.05 -3.11 8.61
N ASP A 125 22.12 -1.94 7.96
CA ASP A 125 22.57 -0.69 8.59
C ASP A 125 21.42 0.01 9.31
N ARG A 126 21.69 0.62 10.46
CA ARG A 126 20.69 1.28 11.30
C ARG A 126 20.94 2.79 11.27
N ARG A 127 20.03 3.50 10.61
CA ARG A 127 20.11 4.95 10.43
C ARG A 127 18.97 5.63 11.17
N GLY A 128 19.21 6.03 12.41
CA GLY A 128 18.18 6.59 13.27
C GLY A 128 17.07 5.57 13.55
N ASN A 129 15.84 5.85 13.10
CA ASN A 129 14.68 4.98 13.28
C ASN A 129 14.40 4.05 12.08
N ILE A 130 15.27 4.02 11.07
CA ILE A 130 15.14 3.13 9.91
C ILE A 130 16.25 2.10 9.85
N THR A 131 15.92 0.93 9.31
CA THR A 131 16.89 -0.10 8.91
C THR A 131 17.01 -0.09 7.39
N VAL A 132 18.26 -0.10 6.90
CA VAL A 132 18.62 -0.09 5.48
C VAL A 132 19.25 -1.44 5.13
N ILE A 133 18.68 -2.11 4.14
CA ILE A 133 19.17 -3.41 3.67
C ILE A 133 20.34 -3.15 2.71
N PRO A 134 21.53 -3.73 2.93
CA PRO A 134 22.62 -3.64 1.97
C PRO A 134 22.27 -4.46 0.72
N TRP A 135 22.36 -3.84 -0.45
CA TRP A 135 21.97 -4.42 -1.72
C TRP A 135 23.17 -4.86 -2.55
N THR A 136 22.97 -5.82 -3.44
CA THR A 136 23.90 -6.20 -4.51
C THR A 136 23.11 -6.47 -5.78
N VAL A 137 23.64 -6.11 -6.95
CA VAL A 137 22.99 -6.40 -8.24
C VAL A 137 22.80 -7.91 -8.38
N SER A 138 21.56 -8.33 -8.61
CA SER A 138 21.22 -9.69 -9.02
C SER A 138 21.23 -9.78 -10.55
N VAL A 139 20.50 -8.88 -11.21
CA VAL A 139 20.43 -8.82 -12.67
C VAL A 139 20.17 -7.38 -13.14
N GLN A 140 20.78 -7.00 -14.26
CA GLN A 140 20.59 -5.70 -14.91
C GLN A 140 20.53 -5.87 -16.42
N ARG A 141 19.66 -5.10 -17.06
CA ARG A 141 19.56 -4.98 -18.52
C ARG A 141 19.19 -3.55 -18.89
N GLY A 142 19.76 -3.06 -19.99
CA GLY A 142 19.47 -1.72 -20.52
C GLY A 142 20.15 -0.62 -19.72
N ASN A 143 19.93 0.63 -20.15
CA ASN A 143 20.66 1.80 -19.65
C ASN A 143 19.76 2.80 -18.90
N ALA A 144 18.43 2.62 -18.92
CA ALA A 144 17.50 3.55 -18.26
C ALA A 144 17.55 3.48 -16.72
N ILE A 145 18.19 2.45 -16.15
CA ILE A 145 18.25 2.20 -14.71
C ILE A 145 19.65 1.73 -14.35
N SER A 146 20.18 2.22 -13.23
CA SER A 146 21.49 1.85 -12.70
C SER A 146 21.47 1.75 -11.17
N GLN A 147 22.49 1.16 -10.57
CA GLN A 147 22.72 1.23 -9.12
C GLN A 147 23.79 2.27 -8.82
N ARG A 148 23.52 3.15 -7.84
CA ARG A 148 24.54 4.01 -7.23
C ARG A 148 24.52 3.80 -5.72
N GLU A 149 25.67 3.45 -5.16
CA GLU A 149 25.79 3.06 -3.74
C GLU A 149 24.77 1.98 -3.37
N ASN A 150 23.78 2.29 -2.51
CA ASN A 150 22.75 1.36 -2.06
C ASN A 150 21.35 1.72 -2.61
N ARG A 151 21.29 2.46 -3.73
CA ARG A 151 20.06 2.99 -4.32
C ARG A 151 19.97 2.69 -5.80
N ILE A 152 18.75 2.62 -6.31
CA ILE A 152 18.47 2.55 -7.74
C ILE A 152 18.37 3.98 -8.28
N VAL A 153 19.05 4.27 -9.38
CA VAL A 153 19.05 5.59 -10.02
C VAL A 153 18.45 5.48 -11.41
N VAL A 154 17.46 6.33 -11.66
CA VAL A 154 16.76 6.46 -12.94
C VAL A 154 17.60 7.31 -13.89
N GLN A 155 17.86 6.81 -15.08
CA GLN A 155 18.68 7.47 -16.11
C GLN A 155 17.86 8.08 -17.24
N GLU A 156 16.61 7.66 -17.40
CA GLU A 156 15.69 8.16 -18.43
C GLU A 156 14.31 8.44 -17.82
N ASP A 157 13.64 9.49 -18.26
CA ASP A 157 12.26 9.76 -17.86
C ASP A 157 11.33 8.64 -18.34
N GLY A 158 10.37 8.23 -17.53
CA GLY A 158 9.41 7.22 -17.96
C GLY A 158 8.48 6.70 -16.88
N TYR A 159 7.68 5.71 -17.26
CA TYR A 159 6.90 4.90 -16.33
C TYR A 159 7.66 3.64 -15.99
N TYR A 160 7.66 3.30 -14.71
CA TYR A 160 8.43 2.19 -14.19
C TYR A 160 7.53 1.33 -13.29
N LEU A 161 7.60 0.01 -13.46
CA LEU A 161 7.09 -0.94 -12.47
C LEU A 161 8.16 -1.11 -11.39
N VAL A 162 7.85 -0.65 -10.18
CA VAL A 162 8.69 -0.78 -8.99
C VAL A 162 8.14 -1.93 -8.16
N PHE A 163 9.01 -2.82 -7.67
CA PHE A 163 8.60 -3.96 -6.86
C PHE A 163 9.63 -4.27 -5.77
N GLY A 164 9.18 -4.89 -4.68
CA GLY A 164 10.06 -5.35 -3.62
C GLY A 164 9.46 -6.50 -2.84
N GLN A 165 10.33 -7.24 -2.17
CA GLN A 165 10.00 -8.25 -1.20
C GLN A 165 10.97 -8.21 -0.03
N VAL A 166 10.46 -8.41 1.18
CA VAL A 166 11.28 -8.67 2.36
C VAL A 166 10.68 -9.84 3.12
N LEU A 167 11.51 -10.82 3.47
CA LEU A 167 11.15 -11.87 4.42
C LEU A 167 11.48 -11.40 5.84
N PHE A 168 10.44 -11.16 6.64
CA PHE A 168 10.57 -10.75 8.02
C PHE A 168 10.63 -11.95 8.95
N GLU A 169 11.61 -11.92 9.84
CA GLU A 169 11.83 -12.92 10.90
C GLU A 169 11.69 -12.33 12.31
N SER A 170 11.17 -11.10 12.37
CA SER A 170 11.10 -10.31 13.59
C SER A 170 9.90 -10.72 14.46
N PRO A 171 10.05 -10.75 15.80
CA PRO A 171 8.96 -11.06 16.73
C PRO A 171 7.96 -9.90 16.95
N SER A 172 8.03 -8.84 16.15
CA SER A 172 7.14 -7.67 16.25
C SER A 172 5.74 -7.97 15.73
N THR A 173 4.69 -7.37 16.30
CA THR A 173 3.30 -7.61 15.87
C THR A 173 3.03 -7.28 14.39
N VAL A 174 3.64 -6.19 13.88
CA VAL A 174 3.51 -5.76 12.49
C VAL A 174 4.89 -5.39 11.99
N MET A 175 5.22 -5.90 10.80
CA MET A 175 6.44 -5.57 10.08
C MET A 175 6.11 -5.03 8.70
N GLY A 176 7.07 -4.38 8.07
CA GLY A 176 6.85 -3.79 6.77
C GLY A 176 8.03 -2.98 6.29
N TYR A 177 7.92 -2.50 5.06
CA TYR A 177 8.89 -1.59 4.47
C TYR A 177 8.20 -0.54 3.62
N VAL A 178 8.98 0.48 3.28
CA VAL A 178 8.58 1.56 2.41
C VAL A 178 9.61 1.67 1.29
N ILE A 179 9.11 1.76 0.07
CA ILE A 179 9.90 2.17 -1.09
C ILE A 179 9.65 3.66 -1.30
N ARG A 180 10.72 4.45 -1.23
CA ARG A 180 10.68 5.91 -1.38
C ARG A 180 11.51 6.38 -2.56
N SER A 181 11.11 7.48 -3.17
CA SER A 181 11.90 8.20 -4.17
C SER A 181 12.45 9.52 -3.62
N TRP A 182 13.65 9.87 -4.05
CA TRP A 182 14.27 11.18 -3.89
C TRP A 182 14.19 11.90 -5.22
N SER A 183 13.45 13.01 -5.26
CA SER A 183 13.24 13.72 -6.52
C SER A 183 14.47 14.53 -6.93
N SER A 184 14.92 14.38 -8.18
CA SER A 184 15.99 15.19 -8.76
C SER A 184 15.61 16.67 -8.93
N THR A 185 14.34 16.94 -9.25
CA THR A 185 13.82 18.30 -9.49
C THR A 185 13.48 19.09 -8.22
N LYS A 186 13.27 18.39 -7.11
CA LYS A 186 12.92 18.99 -5.80
C LYS A 186 13.91 18.50 -4.76
N ALA A 187 15.11 19.09 -4.78
CA ALA A 187 16.21 18.74 -3.89
C ALA A 187 15.72 18.57 -2.44
N GLY A 188 15.89 17.36 -1.90
CA GLY A 188 15.53 17.00 -0.53
C GLY A 188 14.08 16.56 -0.29
N LYS A 189 13.19 16.57 -1.29
CA LYS A 189 11.84 16.03 -1.14
C LYS A 189 11.81 14.53 -1.39
N THR A 190 11.66 13.76 -0.32
CA THR A 190 11.32 12.33 -0.38
C THR A 190 9.82 12.13 -0.54
N SER A 191 9.44 11.26 -1.49
CA SER A 191 8.07 10.78 -1.67
C SER A 191 8.00 9.28 -1.40
N GLU A 192 6.96 8.84 -0.69
CA GLU A 192 6.67 7.42 -0.54
C GLU A 192 5.94 6.92 -1.79
N LEU A 193 6.47 5.89 -2.44
CA LEU A 193 5.87 5.29 -3.64
C LEU A 193 4.98 4.11 -3.28
N LEU A 194 5.55 3.17 -2.51
CA LEU A 194 4.90 1.92 -2.16
C LEU A 194 5.20 1.58 -0.71
N ARG A 195 4.25 0.92 -0.05
CA ARG A 195 4.40 0.38 1.29
C ARG A 195 3.86 -1.03 1.32
N CYS A 196 4.54 -1.86 2.09
CA CYS A 196 4.06 -3.19 2.45
C CYS A 196 3.99 -3.28 3.97
N LEU A 197 2.87 -3.77 4.50
CA LEU A 197 2.67 -4.06 5.92
C LEU A 197 2.17 -5.48 6.07
N GLN A 198 2.70 -6.20 7.04
CA GLN A 198 2.39 -7.59 7.30
C GLN A 198 2.27 -7.81 8.80
N GLN A 199 1.17 -8.45 9.21
CA GLN A 199 1.02 -8.92 10.57
C GLN A 199 1.91 -10.16 10.78
N MET A 200 2.65 -10.20 11.88
CA MET A 200 3.48 -11.36 12.21
C MET A 200 2.71 -12.33 13.11
N PRO A 201 2.94 -13.65 12.97
CA PRO A 201 2.38 -14.62 13.89
C PRO A 201 2.95 -14.40 15.30
N VAL A 202 2.16 -14.72 16.32
CA VAL A 202 2.55 -14.63 17.74
C VAL A 202 3.31 -15.89 18.19
N GLU A 203 3.28 -16.95 17.38
CA GLU A 203 3.89 -18.25 17.64
C GLU A 203 5.38 -18.29 17.24
N ALA A 204 6.10 -19.32 17.68
CA ALA A 204 7.56 -19.40 17.66
C ALA A 204 8.23 -19.24 16.27
N LEU A 205 7.51 -19.45 15.17
CA LEU A 205 8.02 -19.30 13.81
C LEU A 205 7.53 -17.97 13.21
N HIS A 206 8.21 -16.88 13.60
CA HIS A 206 7.99 -15.56 13.03
C HIS A 206 8.56 -15.54 11.61
N SER A 207 7.81 -15.96 10.60
CA SER A 207 8.29 -15.94 9.21
C SER A 207 7.16 -15.51 8.29
N ASN A 208 7.32 -14.34 7.68
CA ASN A 208 6.34 -13.80 6.74
C ASN A 208 7.00 -12.94 5.68
N THR A 209 6.67 -13.22 4.41
CA THR A 209 7.07 -12.38 3.28
C THR A 209 6.09 -11.23 3.09
N CYS A 210 6.60 -10.03 2.87
CA CYS A 210 5.80 -8.89 2.42
C CYS A 210 6.24 -8.51 1.01
N TYR A 211 5.36 -8.64 0.01
CA TYR A 211 5.62 -8.25 -1.38
C TYR A 211 4.71 -7.10 -1.78
N THR A 212 5.26 -6.10 -2.49
CA THR A 212 4.45 -5.04 -3.10
C THR A 212 5.04 -4.64 -4.45
N ALA A 213 4.18 -4.21 -5.36
CA ALA A 213 4.57 -3.68 -6.66
C ALA A 213 3.58 -2.62 -7.14
N GLY A 214 4.06 -1.66 -7.92
CA GLY A 214 3.22 -0.63 -8.51
C GLY A 214 3.95 0.17 -9.57
N ALA A 215 3.17 0.80 -10.47
CA ALA A 215 3.69 1.68 -11.50
C ALA A 215 3.88 3.10 -10.95
N ALA A 216 5.02 3.71 -11.24
CA ALA A 216 5.32 5.10 -10.89
C ALA A 216 5.93 5.83 -12.09
N GLN A 217 5.59 7.10 -12.26
CA GLN A 217 6.32 7.98 -13.15
C GLN A 217 7.57 8.47 -12.42
N LEU A 218 8.74 8.26 -13.02
CA LEU A 218 10.03 8.66 -12.46
C LEU A 218 10.80 9.49 -13.48
N LEU A 219 11.55 10.46 -12.98
CA LEU A 219 12.36 11.36 -13.78
C LEU A 219 13.83 10.96 -13.70
N GLN A 220 14.59 11.35 -14.71
CA GLN A 220 16.04 11.21 -14.75
C GLN A 220 16.64 11.84 -13.49
N GLY A 221 17.54 11.09 -12.86
CA GLY A 221 18.20 11.44 -11.61
C GLY A 221 17.40 11.09 -10.35
N ASP A 222 16.14 10.66 -10.45
CA ASP A 222 15.40 10.19 -9.28
C ASP A 222 16.09 8.95 -8.69
N GLU A 223 16.16 8.90 -7.36
CA GLU A 223 16.76 7.77 -6.64
C GLU A 223 15.72 7.03 -5.82
N LEU A 224 15.72 5.71 -5.91
CA LEU A 224 14.82 4.85 -5.17
C LEU A 224 15.56 4.08 -4.08
N GLU A 225 14.92 3.96 -2.94
CA GLU A 225 15.44 3.26 -1.77
C GLU A 225 14.32 2.49 -1.07
N LEU A 226 14.63 1.28 -0.60
CA LEU A 226 13.76 0.49 0.26
C LEU A 226 14.28 0.56 1.70
N VAL A 227 13.41 0.97 2.62
CA VAL A 227 13.75 1.13 4.05
C VAL A 227 12.70 0.46 4.93
N ILE A 228 13.13 -0.08 6.06
CA ILE A 228 12.25 -0.65 7.09
C ILE A 228 12.13 0.35 8.25
N PRO A 229 10.93 0.93 8.50
CA PRO A 229 10.73 1.88 9.58
C PRO A 229 10.61 1.20 10.95
N PHE A 230 11.00 1.93 12.01
CA PHE A 230 10.81 1.56 13.43
C PHE A 230 11.43 0.21 13.85
N GLY A 231 12.65 -0.05 13.40
CA GLY A 231 13.30 -1.35 13.58
C GLY A 231 14.46 -1.39 14.57
N PRO A 232 14.29 -1.17 15.89
CA PRO A 232 15.39 -1.29 16.80
C PRO A 232 15.86 -2.75 17.01
N ASN A 233 15.29 -3.77 16.35
CA ASN A 233 15.80 -5.15 16.30
C ASN A 233 15.15 -5.92 15.14
N THR A 234 15.08 -5.30 13.96
CA THR A 234 14.47 -5.95 12.79
C THR A 234 15.34 -7.12 12.33
N LEU A 235 14.81 -8.33 12.47
CA LEU A 235 15.31 -9.57 11.88
C LEU A 235 14.63 -9.78 10.51
N ILE A 236 15.46 -9.94 9.48
CA ILE A 236 15.06 -10.25 8.11
C ILE A 236 15.97 -11.34 7.56
N SER A 237 15.44 -12.16 6.67
CA SER A 237 16.27 -13.08 5.89
C SER A 237 17.02 -12.29 4.82
N MET A 238 18.33 -12.54 4.74
CA MET A 238 19.23 -11.95 3.75
C MET A 238 19.49 -12.91 2.57
N GLU A 239 18.77 -14.03 2.49
CA GLU A 239 18.89 -15.01 1.42
C GLU A 239 18.45 -14.44 0.05
N ASP A 240 19.00 -15.01 -1.01
CA ASP A 240 18.95 -14.46 -2.37
C ASP A 240 17.54 -14.37 -2.98
N ASP A 241 16.66 -15.28 -2.60
CA ASP A 241 15.30 -15.44 -3.11
C ASP A 241 14.23 -14.89 -2.15
N SER A 242 14.62 -14.53 -0.92
CA SER A 242 13.69 -14.10 0.11
C SER A 242 13.49 -12.58 0.15
N THR A 243 14.57 -11.81 -0.06
CA THR A 243 14.59 -10.35 0.05
C THR A 243 15.23 -9.69 -1.16
N PHE A 244 14.43 -8.97 -1.95
CA PHE A 244 14.85 -8.34 -3.20
C PHE A 244 14.10 -7.02 -3.49
N PHE A 245 14.69 -6.18 -4.32
CA PHE A 245 14.14 -4.88 -4.71
C PHE A 245 14.47 -4.60 -6.17
N GLY A 246 13.50 -4.19 -6.99
CA GLY A 246 13.76 -4.00 -8.41
C GLY A 246 12.81 -3.05 -9.11
N VAL A 247 13.20 -2.73 -10.35
CA VAL A 247 12.52 -1.77 -11.21
C VAL A 247 12.58 -2.25 -12.66
N ILE A 248 11.48 -2.09 -13.38
CA ILE A 248 11.34 -2.42 -14.81
C ILE A 248 10.78 -1.19 -15.53
N GLN A 249 11.44 -0.74 -16.60
CA GLN A 249 10.94 0.33 -17.47
C GLN A 249 9.75 -0.18 -18.28
N LEU A 250 8.64 0.57 -18.27
CA LEU A 250 7.44 0.27 -19.04
C LEU A 250 7.50 0.99 -20.39
N ASN A 251 7.15 0.27 -21.46
CA ASN A 251 7.12 0.77 -22.83
C ASN A 251 5.75 1.35 -23.19
#